data_AF-A0A920VZX0-F1
#
_entry.id   AF-A0A920VZX0-F1
#
_cell.length_a   1.000
_cell.length_b   1.000
_cell.length_c   1.000
_cell.angle_alpha   90.00
_cell.angle_beta   90.00
_cell.angle_gamma   90.00
#
_symmetry.space_group_name_H-M   'P 1'
#
loop_
_entity.id
_entity.type
_entity.pdbx_description
1 polymer ?
#
loop_
_entity_poly.entity_id
_entity_poly.type
_entity_poly.pdbx_seq_one_letter_code
_entity_poly.pdbx_strand_id
1 'polypeptide(L)'
;MRSLPWKKWVEYGIAPDSIQASKIQDGEITRSRPLCVYPEVGTFSGVGSTDDADNFYCAALPTRNNFLLKFKIPLPNFSKNL
;
A
#
# COMPACT_ATOMS: atom_id res chain seq x y z
N MET A 1 20.05 11.95 14.07
CA MET A 1 20.05 12.16 12.60
C MET A 1 19.26 11.01 11.95
N ARG A 2 18.09 11.27 11.34
CA ARG A 2 17.35 10.24 10.59
C ARG A 2 18.09 9.96 9.29
N SER A 3 18.72 8.80 9.15
CA SER A 3 19.32 8.35 7.90
C SER A 3 18.22 8.15 6.85
N LEU A 4 18.39 8.73 5.66
CA LEU A 4 17.43 8.57 4.56
C LEU A 4 17.42 7.11 4.05
N PRO A 5 16.25 6.59 3.61
CA PRO A 5 16.11 5.19 3.22
C PRO A 5 17.04 4.77 2.08
N TRP A 6 17.27 5.65 1.08
CA TRP A 6 18.18 5.35 -0.03
C TRP A 6 19.62 5.12 0.43
N LYS A 7 20.06 5.79 1.50
CA LYS A 7 21.44 5.66 2.01
C LYS A 7 21.67 4.25 2.55
N LYS A 8 20.72 3.72 3.32
CA LYS A 8 20.79 2.33 3.82
C LYS A 8 20.77 1.32 2.69
N TRP A 9 20.01 1.60 1.64
CA TRP A 9 19.95 0.75 0.47
C TRP A 9 21.27 0.74 -0.30
N VAL A 10 21.84 1.90 -0.60
CA VAL A 10 23.09 2.01 -1.37
C VAL A 10 24.30 1.50 -0.59
N GLU A 11 24.40 1.82 0.70
CA GLU A 11 25.59 1.49 1.50
C GLU A 11 25.57 0.08 2.09
N TYR A 12 24.39 -0.44 2.44
CA TYR A 12 24.26 -1.71 3.16
C TYR A 12 23.41 -2.75 2.43
N GLY A 13 22.86 -2.42 1.26
CA GLY A 13 21.96 -3.32 0.52
C GLY A 13 20.61 -3.54 1.20
N ILE A 14 20.26 -2.74 2.21
CA ILE A 14 18.99 -2.88 2.95
C ILE A 14 17.94 -1.99 2.30
N ALA A 15 17.15 -2.57 1.40
CA ALA A 15 16.01 -1.91 0.80
C ALA A 15 14.89 -1.70 1.85
N PRO A 16 14.17 -0.57 1.80
CA PRO A 16 13.04 -0.34 2.70
C PRO A 16 11.81 -1.14 2.24
N ASP A 17 11.07 -1.68 3.20
CA ASP A 17 9.77 -2.33 2.94
C ASP A 17 8.69 -1.30 2.53
N SER A 18 8.84 -0.05 2.99
CA SER A 18 8.01 1.08 2.55
C SER A 18 8.72 2.42 2.77
N ILE A 19 8.26 3.45 2.05
CA ILE A 19 8.74 4.83 2.20
C ILE A 19 7.57 5.74 2.57
N GLN A 20 7.63 6.41 3.72
CA GLN A 20 6.59 7.36 4.12
C GLN A 20 6.67 8.63 3.27
N ALA A 21 5.58 8.94 2.54
CA ALA A 21 5.44 10.13 1.72
C ALA A 21 4.40 11.08 2.34
N SER A 22 4.62 12.38 2.17
CA SER A 22 3.76 13.43 2.70
C SER A 22 3.38 14.42 1.59
N LYS A 23 2.09 14.80 1.55
CA LYS A 23 1.57 15.91 0.77
C LYS A 23 1.59 17.17 1.62
N ILE A 24 2.38 18.14 1.19
CA ILE A 24 2.52 19.44 1.86
C ILE A 24 1.69 20.48 1.09
N GLN A 25 0.87 21.25 1.79
CA GLN A 25 0.17 22.42 1.26
C GLN A 25 0.36 23.56 2.28
N ASP A 26 0.70 24.75 1.81
CA ASP A 26 0.95 25.93 2.66
C ASP A 26 1.95 25.71 3.81
N GLY A 27 2.92 24.82 3.59
CA GLY A 27 3.94 24.47 4.59
C GLY A 27 3.49 23.42 5.62
N GLU A 28 2.23 22.97 5.58
CA GLU A 28 1.69 21.96 6.48
C GLU A 28 1.48 20.62 5.78
N ILE A 29 1.70 19.52 6.51
CA ILE A 29 1.43 18.17 6.03
C ILE A 29 -0.08 17.95 6.09
N THR A 30 -0.73 18.04 4.93
CA THR A 30 -2.16 17.80 4.80
C THR A 30 -2.53 16.33 4.75
N ARG A 31 -1.60 15.48 4.32
CA ARG A 31 -1.84 14.04 4.16
C ARG A 31 -0.53 13.29 4.07
N SER A 32 -0.47 12.10 4.64
CA SER A 32 0.67 11.20 4.54
C SER A 32 0.23 9.79 4.14
N ARG A 33 1.09 9.08 3.39
CA ARG A 33 0.88 7.70 2.93
C ARG A 33 2.18 6.91 2.85
N PRO A 34 2.17 5.61 3.17
CA PRO A 34 3.28 4.74 2.83
C PRO A 34 3.28 4.45 1.32
N LEU A 35 4.42 4.66 0.67
CA LEU A 35 4.73 4.11 -0.64
C LEU A 35 5.16 2.66 -0.45
N CYS A 36 4.36 1.74 -0.96
CA CYS A 36 4.59 0.32 -0.87
C CYS A 36 5.43 -0.17 -2.05
N VAL A 37 6.22 -1.21 -1.80
CA VAL A 37 6.98 -1.89 -2.86
C VAL A 37 5.98 -2.64 -3.76
N TYR A 38 6.15 -2.52 -5.07
CA TYR A 38 5.30 -3.25 -6.02
C TYR A 38 5.43 -4.77 -5.80
N PRO A 39 4.33 -5.55 -5.81
CA PRO A 39 2.95 -5.21 -6.22
C PRO A 39 2.01 -4.81 -5.07
N GLU A 40 2.53 -4.48 -3.89
CA GLU A 40 1.72 -4.10 -2.74
C GLU A 40 1.14 -2.69 -2.88
N VAL A 41 0.02 -2.46 -2.20
CA VAL A 41 -0.66 -1.17 -2.15
C VAL A 41 -0.95 -0.78 -0.71
N GLY A 42 -0.95 0.53 -0.45
CA GLY A 42 -1.31 1.09 0.85
C GLY A 42 -2.80 0.88 1.13
N THR A 43 -3.11 0.00 2.08
CA THR A 43 -4.46 -0.36 2.51
C THR A 43 -4.77 0.30 3.84
N PHE A 44 -5.93 0.94 3.95
CA PHE A 44 -6.37 1.57 5.20
C PHE A 44 -6.71 0.49 6.24
N SER A 45 -6.33 0.71 7.50
CA SER A 45 -6.61 -0.19 8.63
C SER A 45 -8.10 -0.27 8.98
N GLY A 46 -8.90 0.73 8.56
CA GLY A 46 -10.30 0.86 8.91
C GLY A 46 -10.54 1.70 10.17
N VAL A 47 -9.48 2.13 10.85
CA VAL A 47 -9.55 2.95 12.08
C VAL A 47 -8.58 4.12 11.99
N GLY A 48 -8.90 5.22 12.68
CA GLY A 48 -8.07 6.43 12.69
C GLY A 48 -8.30 7.36 11.50
N SER A 49 -7.46 8.39 11.40
CA SER A 49 -7.56 9.39 10.34
C SER A 49 -7.06 8.83 9.01
N THR A 50 -7.82 9.09 7.95
CA THR A 50 -7.38 8.82 6.58
C THR A 50 -6.34 9.81 6.11
N ASP A 51 -5.82 10.75 6.90
CA ASP A 51 -4.72 11.62 6.45
C ASP A 51 -3.38 11.26 7.09
N ASP A 52 -3.39 10.26 7.98
CA ASP A 52 -2.21 9.76 8.67
C ASP A 52 -1.76 8.41 8.07
N ALA A 53 -0.49 8.33 7.71
CA ALA A 53 0.15 7.14 7.15
C ALA A 53 0.19 5.97 8.15
N ASP A 54 0.18 6.24 9.46
CA ASP A 54 0.24 5.19 10.48
C ASP A 54 -1.04 4.32 10.50
N ASN A 55 -2.13 4.83 9.90
CA ASN A 55 -3.37 4.09 9.73
C ASN A 55 -3.41 3.28 8.41
N PHE A 56 -2.28 3.15 7.71
CA PHE A 56 -2.15 2.38 6.48
C PHE A 56 -1.08 1.30 6.61
N TYR A 57 -1.31 0.17 5.95
CA TYR A 57 -0.34 -0.92 5.84
C TYR A 57 -0.20 -1.35 4.38
N CYS A 58 0.97 -1.85 4.00
CA CYS A 58 1.19 -2.40 2.67
C CYS A 58 0.65 -3.84 2.60
N ALA A 59 -0.15 -4.11 1.57
CA ALA A 59 -0.67 -5.44 1.31
C ALA A 59 -0.85 -5.66 -0.19
N ALA A 60 -0.68 -6.90 -0.65
CA ALA A 60 -1.02 -7.26 -2.01
C ALA A 60 -2.51 -7.07 -2.26
N LEU A 61 -2.86 -6.48 -3.41
CA LEU A 61 -4.24 -6.40 -3.84
C LEU A 61 -4.85 -7.82 -3.89
N PRO A 62 -6.07 -8.01 -3.38
CA PRO A 62 -6.76 -9.27 -3.60
C PRO A 62 -6.97 -9.44 -5.10
N THR A 63 -6.30 -10.43 -5.69
CA THR A 63 -6.55 -10.80 -7.09
C THR A 63 -8.00 -11.26 -7.21
N ARG A 64 -8.61 -11.07 -8.39
CA ARG A 64 -10.01 -11.48 -8.64
C ARG A 64 -10.27 -12.92 -8.22
N ASN A 65 -9.29 -13.80 -8.40
CA ASN A 65 -9.37 -15.21 -7.99
C ASN A 65 -9.31 -15.39 -6.46
N ASN A 66 -8.44 -14.64 -5.75
CA ASN A 66 -8.37 -14.68 -4.29
C ASN A 66 -9.58 -14.03 -3.61
N PHE A 67 -10.20 -13.01 -4.23
CA PHE A 67 -11.45 -12.43 -3.74
C PHE A 67 -12.59 -13.47 -3.79
N LEU A 68 -12.72 -14.19 -4.90
CA LEU A 68 -13.73 -15.25 -5.06
C LEU A 68 -13.48 -16.45 -4.13
N LEU A 69 -12.22 -16.87 -3.96
CA LEU A 69 -11.85 -17.95 -3.05
C LEU A 69 -12.11 -17.61 -1.58
N LYS A 70 -11.87 -16.36 -1.17
CA LYS A 70 -12.08 -15.90 0.21
C LYS A 70 -13.55 -15.73 0.56
N PHE A 71 -14.40 -15.33 -0.39
CA PHE A 71 -15.82 -15.07 -0.16
C PHE A 71 -16.77 -16.15 -0.70
N LYS A 72 -16.27 -17.24 -1.32
CA LYS A 72 -17.09 -18.32 -1.92
C LYS A 72 -18.26 -17.80 -2.76
N ILE A 73 -18.04 -16.67 -3.43
CA ILE A 73 -19.04 -16.08 -4.29
C ILE A 73 -19.08 -16.94 -5.55
N PRO A 74 -20.20 -17.60 -5.87
CA PRO A 74 -20.30 -18.40 -7.09
C PRO A 74 -20.00 -17.49 -8.28
N LEU A 75 -19.01 -17.88 -9.07
CA LEU A 75 -18.68 -17.19 -10.31
C LEU A 75 -19.94 -17.14 -11.18
N PRO A 76 -20.40 -15.96 -11.62
CA PRO A 76 -21.40 -15.93 -12.68
C PRO A 76 -20.76 -16.59 -13.90
N ASN A 77 -21.48 -17.56 -14.49
CA ASN A 77 -21.10 -18.23 -15.72
C ASN A 77 -20.90 -17.19 -16.82
N PHE A 78 -19.67 -16.71 -16.98
CA PHE A 78 -19.27 -15.99 -18.18
C PHE A 78 -19.22 -17.03 -19.28
N SER A 79 -20.35 -17.20 -19.98
CA SER A 79 -20.40 -17.89 -21.27
C SER A 79 -19.31 -17.27 -22.13
N LYS A 80 -18.23 -18.02 -22.36
CA LYS A 80 -17.25 -17.68 -23.38
C LYS A 80 -17.94 -17.88 -24.73
N ASN A 81 -18.68 -16.87 -25.16
CA ASN A 81 -19.06 -16.77 -26.55
C ASN A 81 -17.87 -16.15 -27.27
N LEU A 82 -17.00 -17.01 -27.78
CA LEU A 82 -16.19 -16.75 -28.96
C LEU A 82 -16.97 -17.33 -30.16
#